data_AF-A0A1Q4ZEH0-F1
#
_entry.id   AF-A0A1Q4ZEH0-F1
#
_cell.length_a   1.000
_cell.length_b   1.000
_cell.length_c   1.000
_cell.angle_alpha   90.00
_cell.angle_beta   90.00
_cell.angle_gamma   90.00
#
_symmetry.space_group_name_H-M   'P 1'
#
loop_
_entity.id
_entity.type
_entity.pdbx_description
1 polymer ?
#
loop_
_entity_poly.entity_id
_entity_poly.type
_entity_poly.pdbx_seq_one_letter_code
_entity_poly.pdbx_strand_id
1 'polypeptide(L)'
;MAVKQALLDSADLGKNERLVLLTLAAHANENGDAWPSVATIARYVGCSERTVQRALAKLVELGRIAVRQVARIATRVYRFVTQGVTDQAEGVTNQGQGGDSQRVTRSEDHPKNKKKTWRDWLPKNHPDRRGAALPPARGSDQCSKHRGSLASNCGPCRSERLGVLA
;
A
#
# COMPACT_ATOMS: atom_id res chain seq x y z
N MET A 1 24.97 -15.32 8.52
CA MET A 1 24.08 -15.13 9.70
C MET A 1 22.84 -15.97 9.55
N ALA A 2 22.46 -16.75 10.57
CA ALA A 2 21.26 -17.60 10.48
C ALA A 2 19.99 -16.74 10.68
N VAL A 3 19.07 -16.78 9.71
CA VAL A 3 17.73 -16.15 9.79
C VAL A 3 17.01 -16.44 11.11
N LYS A 4 17.26 -17.64 11.68
CA LYS A 4 16.76 -18.07 12.99
C LYS A 4 17.19 -17.16 14.15
N GLN A 5 18.43 -16.67 14.15
CA GLN A 5 18.94 -15.76 15.20
C GLN A 5 18.25 -14.40 15.11
N ALA A 6 18.19 -13.83 13.90
CA ALA A 6 17.47 -12.58 13.66
C ALA A 6 15.98 -12.64 14.07
N LEU A 7 15.35 -13.81 13.96
CA LEU A 7 13.96 -14.03 14.37
C LEU A 7 13.79 -13.99 15.90
N LEU A 8 14.75 -14.52 16.65
CA LEU A 8 14.73 -14.52 18.12
C LEU A 8 15.03 -13.13 18.67
N ASP A 9 16.04 -12.46 18.09
CA ASP A 9 16.47 -11.12 18.52
C ASP A 9 15.43 -10.02 18.25
N SER A 10 14.44 -10.30 17.39
CA SER A 10 13.40 -9.35 16.97
C SER A 10 12.05 -9.53 17.65
N ALA A 11 12.00 -10.26 18.78
CA ALA A 11 10.76 -10.50 19.50
C ALA A 11 10.10 -9.21 20.04
N ASP A 12 10.90 -8.18 20.32
CA ASP A 12 10.48 -6.85 20.79
C ASP A 12 10.02 -5.91 19.67
N LEU A 13 10.23 -6.28 18.40
CA LEU A 13 9.94 -5.44 17.25
C LEU A 13 8.49 -5.58 16.76
N GLY A 14 7.98 -4.51 16.14
CA GLY A 14 6.72 -4.53 15.43
C GLY A 14 6.74 -5.49 14.23
N LYS A 15 5.56 -5.92 13.77
CA LYS A 15 5.40 -6.94 12.70
C LYS A 15 6.18 -6.58 11.43
N ASN A 16 6.11 -5.33 11.00
CA ASN A 16 6.75 -4.89 9.75
C ASN A 16 8.27 -4.79 9.91
N GLU A 17 8.74 -4.25 11.04
CA GLU A 17 10.16 -4.15 11.37
C GLU A 17 10.80 -5.54 11.45
N ARG A 18 10.11 -6.49 12.08
CA ARG A 18 10.54 -7.88 12.17
C ARG A 18 10.67 -8.55 10.81
N LEU A 19 9.68 -8.38 9.93
CA LEU A 19 9.73 -8.92 8.57
C LEU A 19 10.84 -8.29 7.73
N VAL A 20 11.06 -6.98 7.86
CA VAL A 20 12.15 -6.28 7.17
C VAL A 20 13.50 -6.83 7.63
N LEU A 21 13.71 -6.98 8.94
CA LEU A 21 14.94 -7.53 9.51
C LEU A 21 15.20 -8.97 9.01
N LEU A 22 14.15 -9.80 8.97
CA LEU A 22 14.25 -11.18 8.49
C LEU A 22 14.59 -11.24 7.00
N THR A 23 14.00 -10.36 6.20
CA THR A 23 14.28 -10.23 4.77
C THR A 23 15.73 -9.84 4.55
N LEU A 24 16.24 -8.85 5.29
CA LEU A 24 17.66 -8.48 5.25
C LEU A 24 18.57 -9.66 5.62
N ALA A 25 18.18 -10.47 6.61
CA ALA A 25 18.98 -11.61 7.07
C ALA A 25 19.03 -12.72 6.02
N ALA A 26 17.93 -12.92 5.28
CA ALA A 26 17.89 -13.86 4.15
C ALA A 26 18.75 -13.40 2.96
N HIS A 27 18.94 -12.09 2.79
CA HIS A 27 19.78 -11.49 1.75
C HIS A 27 21.23 -11.23 2.21
N ALA A 28 21.59 -11.58 3.45
CA ALA A 28 22.92 -11.37 3.97
C ALA A 28 23.90 -12.42 3.44
N ASN A 29 25.07 -11.97 3.00
CA ASN A 29 26.16 -12.86 2.59
C ASN A 29 26.90 -13.44 3.82
N GLU A 30 27.95 -14.22 3.57
CA GLU A 30 28.82 -14.79 4.60
C GLU A 30 29.47 -13.71 5.49
N ASN A 31 29.77 -12.55 4.92
CA ASN A 31 30.33 -11.39 5.62
C ASN A 31 29.28 -10.58 6.42
N GLY A 32 28.00 -10.95 6.34
CA GLY A 32 26.90 -10.26 7.05
C GLY A 32 26.42 -8.97 6.39
N ASP A 33 26.83 -8.70 5.14
CA ASP A 33 26.39 -7.57 4.33
C ASP A 33 25.22 -7.98 3.42
N ALA A 34 24.21 -7.13 3.33
CA ALA A 34 23.04 -7.31 2.48
C ALA A 34 22.83 -6.11 1.55
N TRP A 35 22.52 -6.35 0.27
CA TRP A 35 22.29 -5.31 -0.75
C TRP A 35 20.90 -5.32 -1.43
N PRO A 36 19.79 -5.67 -0.74
CA PRO A 36 18.49 -5.59 -1.38
C PRO A 36 18.06 -4.12 -1.54
N SER A 37 17.41 -3.82 -2.67
CA SER A 37 16.77 -2.52 -2.85
C SER A 37 15.55 -2.38 -1.93
N VAL A 38 15.13 -1.14 -1.62
CA VAL A 38 13.90 -0.88 -0.86
C VAL A 38 12.67 -1.51 -1.54
N ALA A 39 12.60 -1.45 -2.87
CA ALA A 39 11.54 -2.08 -3.66
C ALA A 39 11.55 -3.61 -3.53
N THR A 40 12.74 -4.22 -3.52
CA THR A 40 12.89 -5.67 -3.29
C THR A 40 12.35 -6.04 -1.91
N ILE A 41 12.77 -5.33 -0.85
CA ILE A 41 12.30 -5.58 0.52
C ILE A 41 10.77 -5.41 0.60
N ALA A 42 10.23 -4.36 0.00
CA ALA A 42 8.80 -4.08 -0.04
C ALA A 42 8.00 -5.25 -0.64
N ARG A 43 8.52 -5.84 -1.73
CA ARG A 43 7.91 -7.00 -2.39
C ARG A 43 7.88 -8.24 -1.50
N TYR A 44 8.96 -8.54 -0.79
CA TYR A 44 9.02 -9.71 0.11
C TYR A 44 8.16 -9.53 1.37
N VAL A 45 8.16 -8.32 1.94
CA VAL A 45 7.40 -8.02 3.17
C VAL A 45 5.91 -7.79 2.88
N GLY A 46 5.55 -7.44 1.64
CA GLY A 46 4.17 -7.13 1.26
C GLY A 46 3.68 -5.78 1.78
N CYS A 47 4.56 -4.78 1.83
CA CYS A 47 4.22 -3.44 2.32
C CYS A 47 4.75 -2.34 1.40
N SER A 48 4.28 -1.09 1.59
CA SER A 48 4.74 0.03 0.77
C SER A 48 6.22 0.35 1.03
N GLU A 49 6.91 0.88 0.02
CA GLU A 49 8.30 1.33 0.17
C GLU A 49 8.46 2.37 1.30
N ARG A 50 7.47 3.25 1.48
CA ARG A 50 7.44 4.21 2.59
C ARG A 50 7.39 3.51 3.96
N THR A 51 6.66 2.40 4.06
CA THR A 51 6.62 1.57 5.27
C THR A 51 7.97 0.92 5.53
N VAL A 52 8.61 0.39 4.49
CA VAL A 52 9.96 -0.19 4.58
C VAL A 52 10.97 0.86 5.04
N GLN A 53 10.98 2.06 4.44
CA GLN A 53 11.88 3.14 4.82
C GLN A 53 11.72 3.54 6.29
N ARG A 54 10.48 3.64 6.78
CA ARG A 54 10.20 3.92 8.21
C ARG A 54 10.70 2.79 9.11
N ALA A 55 10.49 1.54 8.72
CA ALA A 55 10.96 0.37 9.47
C ALA A 55 12.50 0.34 9.51
N LEU A 56 13.17 0.58 8.38
CA LEU A 56 14.63 0.67 8.30
C LEU A 56 15.18 1.78 9.19
N ALA A 57 14.58 2.98 9.17
CA ALA A 57 15.00 4.08 10.03
C ALA A 57 14.90 3.71 11.53
N LYS A 58 13.81 3.06 11.93
CA LYS A 58 13.62 2.59 13.30
C LYS A 58 14.61 1.47 13.69
N LEU A 59 14.92 0.55 12.77
CA LEU A 59 15.92 -0.50 13.03
C LEU A 59 17.34 0.08 13.20
N VAL A 60 17.66 1.16 12.48
CA VAL A 60 18.92 1.92 12.67
C VAL A 60 18.92 2.65 14.01
N GLU A 61 17.83 3.32 14.36
CA GLU A 61 17.67 4.00 15.65
C GLU A 61 17.82 3.04 16.84
N LEU A 62 17.26 1.84 16.71
CA LEU A 62 17.39 0.77 17.71
C LEU A 62 18.77 0.08 17.69
N GLY A 63 19.69 0.52 16.82
CA GLY A 63 21.04 -0.04 16.71
C GLY A 63 21.08 -1.50 16.25
N ARG A 64 20.04 -1.99 15.57
CA ARG A 64 19.96 -3.39 15.09
C ARG A 64 20.65 -3.57 13.75
N ILE A 65 20.65 -2.52 12.93
CA ILE A 65 21.29 -2.50 11.61
C ILE A 65 22.08 -1.21 11.40
N ALA A 66 23.17 -1.29 10.64
CA ALA A 66 23.92 -0.16 10.12
C ALA A 66 23.70 -0.07 8.60
N VAL A 67 23.51 1.15 8.10
CA VAL A 67 23.34 1.41 6.67
C VAL A 67 24.58 2.14 6.16
N ARG A 68 25.25 1.57 5.18
CA ARG A 68 26.38 2.20 4.48
C ARG A 68 25.98 2.51 3.04
N GLN A 69 26.24 3.73 2.60
CA GLN A 69 26.14 4.08 1.19
C GLN A 69 27.51 3.90 0.54
N VAL A 70 27.57 3.15 -0.56
CA VAL A 70 28.82 3.01 -1.32
C VAL A 70 28.96 4.25 -2.21
N ALA A 71 30.11 4.92 -2.14
CA ALA A 71 30.39 6.04 -3.03
C ALA A 71 30.25 5.58 -4.50
N ARG A 72 29.56 6.38 -5.32
CA ARG A 72 29.28 6.13 -6.76
C ARG A 72 28.19 5.10 -7.11
N ILE A 73 27.58 4.41 -6.14
CA ILE A 73 26.49 3.46 -6.40
C ILE A 73 25.26 3.86 -5.58
N ALA A 74 24.07 3.89 -6.21
CA ALA A 74 22.81 4.23 -5.53
C ALA A 74 22.35 3.16 -4.51
N THR A 75 23.01 2.01 -4.48
CA THR A 75 22.65 0.86 -3.66
C THR A 75 23.19 1.02 -2.24
N ARG A 76 22.31 0.79 -1.27
CA ARG A 76 22.65 0.78 0.15
C ARG A 76 23.09 -0.61 0.58
N VAL A 77 24.12 -0.66 1.42
CA VAL A 77 24.56 -1.88 2.12
C VAL A 77 23.98 -1.86 3.53
N TYR A 78 23.32 -2.95 3.91
CA TYR A 78 22.78 -3.15 5.24
C TYR A 78 23.65 -4.17 5.97
N ARG A 79 24.09 -3.83 7.18
CA ARG A 79 24.89 -4.70 8.05
C ARG A 79 24.19 -4.90 9.38
N PHE A 80 24.19 -6.12 9.87
CA PHE A 80 23.67 -6.43 11.20
C PHE A 80 24.67 -6.03 12.28
N VAL A 81 24.20 -5.33 13.31
CA VAL A 81 25.00 -5.04 14.50
C VAL A 81 24.67 -6.11 15.54
N THR A 82 25.49 -7.15 15.62
CA THR A 82 25.48 -8.05 16.79
C THR A 82 25.93 -7.24 17.99
N GLN A 83 25.22 -7.30 19.11
CA GLN A 83 25.60 -6.64 20.37
C GLN A 83 26.90 -7.26 20.90
N GLY A 84 28.02 -6.81 20.35
CA GLY A 84 29.36 -6.94 20.90
C GLY A 84 29.96 -5.54 20.84
N VAL A 85 30.32 -5.02 22.02
CA VAL A 85 30.97 -3.72 22.26
C VAL A 85 31.74 -3.23 21.02
N THR A 86 31.20 -2.23 20.34
CA THR A 86 31.96 -1.41 19.40
C THR A 86 31.52 0.04 19.56
N ASP A 87 32.29 0.77 20.36
CA ASP A 87 32.45 2.21 20.31
C ASP A 87 32.88 2.60 18.89
N GLN A 88 31.95 2.84 17.96
CA GLN A 88 32.21 3.68 16.78
C GLN A 88 30.96 4.47 16.43
N ALA A 89 30.83 5.61 17.12
CA ALA A 89 30.10 6.75 16.64
C ALA A 89 30.87 7.37 15.46
N GLU A 90 30.49 7.09 14.22
CA GLU A 90 30.85 7.94 13.09
C GLU A 90 29.65 8.09 12.14
N GLY A 91 29.07 9.29 12.19
CA GLY A 91 27.89 9.67 11.45
C GLY A 91 28.18 10.02 9.99
N VAL A 92 27.16 9.82 9.15
CA VAL A 92 26.71 10.78 8.14
C VAL A 92 25.20 10.55 7.96
N THR A 93 24.38 11.26 8.72
CA THR A 93 22.98 11.49 8.38
C THR A 93 22.89 12.82 7.65
N ASN A 94 22.81 12.80 6.31
CA ASN A 94 22.33 13.98 5.59
C ASN A 94 20.84 14.13 5.92
N GLN A 95 20.57 15.11 6.78
CA GLN A 95 19.24 15.57 7.13
C GLN A 95 18.52 16.06 5.86
N GLY A 96 17.48 15.34 5.46
CA GLY A 96 16.40 15.91 4.66
C GLY A 96 15.34 16.44 5.62
N GLN A 97 15.17 17.76 5.63
CA GLN A 97 14.16 18.47 6.43
C GLN A 97 12.72 18.00 6.17
N GLY A 98 11.93 18.06 7.23
CA GLY A 98 10.47 17.85 7.27
C GLY A 98 10.12 17.10 8.56
N GLY A 99 10.07 17.76 9.72
CA GLY A 99 8.82 18.33 10.25
C GLY A 99 7.81 17.19 10.50
N ASP A 100 7.44 16.79 11.72
CA ASP A 100 7.24 17.54 12.97
C ASP A 100 7.39 16.57 14.16
N SER A 101 8.09 17.00 15.20
CA SER A 101 8.06 16.35 16.51
C SER A 101 6.89 16.90 17.32
N GLN A 102 5.91 16.08 17.68
CA GLN A 102 5.05 16.38 18.83
C GLN A 102 5.28 15.34 19.93
N ARG A 103 5.89 15.85 20.99
CA ARG A 103 6.10 15.22 22.30
C ARG A 103 4.75 15.12 23.00
N VAL A 104 4.47 13.94 23.54
CA VAL A 104 3.21 13.56 24.17
C VAL A 104 3.01 14.33 25.48
N THR A 105 1.97 15.17 25.55
CA THR A 105 1.32 15.56 26.80
C THR A 105 -0.01 14.81 26.93
N ARG A 106 -0.28 14.37 28.15
CA ARG A 106 -1.46 13.59 28.55
C ARG A 106 -2.69 14.50 28.65
N SER A 107 -3.74 14.22 27.88
CA SER A 107 -5.15 14.13 28.32
C SER A 107 -6.16 14.17 27.16
N GLU A 108 -7.20 13.35 27.37
CA GLU A 108 -8.61 13.49 26.94
C GLU A 108 -9.01 13.37 25.45
N ASP A 109 -10.17 12.71 25.29
CA ASP A 109 -10.86 12.26 24.10
C ASP A 109 -10.66 13.12 22.85
N HIS A 110 -9.80 12.64 21.95
CA HIS A 110 -9.72 13.15 20.58
C HIS A 110 -10.70 12.40 19.66
N PRO A 111 -11.58 13.10 18.92
CA PRO A 111 -12.53 12.46 18.02
C PRO A 111 -11.77 11.70 16.94
N LYS A 112 -12.13 10.42 16.76
CA LYS A 112 -11.51 9.51 15.78
C LYS A 112 -11.52 10.16 14.39
N ASN A 113 -10.38 10.70 13.96
CA ASN A 113 -10.18 11.18 12.60
C ASN A 113 -10.27 9.98 11.66
N LYS A 114 -11.43 9.81 11.01
CA LYS A 114 -11.69 8.71 10.09
C LYS A 114 -10.72 8.84 8.92
N LYS A 115 -9.68 8.01 8.92
CA LYS A 115 -8.72 7.90 7.84
C LYS A 115 -9.49 7.70 6.54
N LYS A 116 -9.32 8.63 5.60
CA LYS A 116 -9.94 8.53 4.27
C LYS A 116 -9.59 7.18 3.66
N THR A 117 -10.62 6.41 3.36
CA THR A 117 -10.45 5.10 2.71
C THR A 117 -10.32 5.32 1.21
N TRP A 118 -9.95 4.28 0.45
CA TRP A 118 -9.99 4.35 -1.02
C TRP A 118 -11.35 4.85 -1.55
N ARG A 119 -12.43 4.69 -0.77
CA ARG A 119 -13.78 5.19 -1.08
C ARG A 119 -13.90 6.72 -1.10
N ASP A 120 -13.03 7.44 -0.39
CA ASP A 120 -13.03 8.91 -0.38
C ASP A 120 -12.40 9.54 -1.62
N TRP A 121 -11.75 8.73 -2.45
CA TRP A 121 -11.19 9.10 -3.76
C TRP A 121 -12.13 8.76 -4.92
N LEU A 122 -13.30 8.16 -4.63
CA LEU A 122 -14.37 8.08 -5.62
C LEU A 122 -14.98 9.48 -5.80
N PRO A 123 -15.24 9.92 -7.04
CA PRO A 123 -15.97 11.15 -7.28
C PRO A 123 -17.31 11.13 -6.52
N LYS A 124 -17.54 12.09 -5.63
CA LYS A 124 -18.83 12.26 -4.93
C LYS A 124 -19.97 12.61 -5.89
N ASN A 125 -19.63 13.06 -7.10
CA ASN A 125 -20.56 13.10 -8.21
C ASN A 125 -20.72 11.67 -8.71
N HIS A 126 -21.77 11.01 -8.24
CA HIS A 126 -22.37 9.88 -8.96
C HIS A 126 -22.39 10.27 -10.44
N PRO A 127 -21.63 9.62 -11.32
CA PRO A 127 -21.90 9.78 -12.73
C PRO A 127 -23.34 9.33 -12.90
N ASP A 128 -24.16 10.28 -13.32
CA ASP A 128 -25.43 10.03 -13.97
C ASP A 128 -25.32 8.72 -14.76
N ARG A 129 -26.31 7.84 -14.61
CA ARG A 129 -26.29 6.44 -15.04
C ARG A 129 -26.18 6.32 -16.56
N ARG A 130 -25.08 6.79 -17.15
CA ARG A 130 -24.71 6.73 -18.55
C ARG A 130 -24.25 5.32 -18.83
N GLY A 131 -25.22 4.41 -18.91
CA GLY A 131 -24.97 3.00 -19.19
C GLY A 131 -26.02 2.05 -18.60
N ALA A 132 -26.76 2.47 -17.56
CA ALA A 132 -27.98 1.77 -17.21
C ALA A 132 -29.07 2.24 -18.19
N ALA A 133 -29.84 1.30 -18.75
CA ALA A 133 -31.07 1.67 -19.44
C ALA A 133 -31.93 2.46 -18.44
N LEU A 134 -32.03 3.78 -18.64
CA LEU A 134 -32.95 4.60 -17.87
C LEU A 134 -34.36 4.08 -18.16
N PRO A 135 -35.23 3.97 -17.14
CA PRO A 135 -36.62 3.66 -17.40
C PRO A 135 -37.18 4.72 -18.36
N PRO A 136 -38.12 4.35 -19.24
CA PRO A 136 -38.74 5.31 -20.13
C PRO A 136 -39.35 6.47 -19.34
N ALA A 137 -39.37 7.68 -19.93
CA ALA A 137 -39.92 8.86 -19.29
C ALA A 137 -41.38 8.63 -18.84
N ARG A 138 -41.75 9.15 -17.66
CA ARG A 138 -43.14 9.08 -17.18
C ARG A 138 -44.07 9.71 -18.23
N GLY A 139 -45.09 8.96 -18.65
CA GLY A 139 -46.05 9.40 -19.68
C GLY A 139 -45.71 8.97 -21.11
N SER A 140 -44.63 8.21 -21.33
CA SER A 140 -44.36 7.62 -22.64
C SER A 140 -45.40 6.58 -23.04
N ASP A 141 -45.89 6.64 -24.27
CA ASP A 141 -46.85 5.67 -24.80
C ASP A 141 -46.29 4.24 -24.81
N GLN A 142 -47.06 3.32 -24.24
CA GLN A 142 -46.72 1.90 -24.19
C GLN A 142 -47.36 1.16 -25.38
N CYS A 143 -46.69 0.10 -25.82
CA CYS A 143 -47.24 -0.76 -26.86
C CYS A 143 -48.53 -1.44 -26.39
N SER A 144 -49.58 -1.38 -27.21
CA SER A 144 -50.88 -2.01 -26.92
C SER A 144 -50.83 -3.54 -26.88
N LYS A 145 -49.87 -4.15 -27.59
CA LYS A 145 -49.68 -5.61 -27.65
C LYS A 145 -48.66 -6.15 -26.65
N HIS A 146 -47.66 -5.35 -26.27
CA HIS A 146 -46.51 -5.80 -25.48
C HIS A 146 -46.29 -4.94 -24.24
N ARG A 147 -46.68 -5.47 -23.08
CA ARG A 147 -46.60 -4.77 -21.79
C ARG A 147 -45.14 -4.43 -21.43
N GLY A 148 -44.90 -3.19 -20.99
CA GLY A 148 -43.55 -2.72 -20.62
C GLY A 148 -42.64 -2.33 -21.80
N SER A 149 -43.09 -2.53 -23.05
CA SER A 149 -42.40 -2.03 -24.23
C SER A 149 -42.96 -0.68 -24.67
N LEU A 150 -42.08 0.20 -25.16
CA LEU A 150 -42.48 1.50 -25.72
C LEU A 150 -43.20 1.33 -27.06
N ALA A 151 -44.27 2.08 -27.29
CA ALA A 151 -45.00 2.08 -28.55
C ALA A 151 -44.10 2.48 -29.73
N SER A 152 -43.19 3.43 -29.51
CA SER A 152 -42.24 3.94 -30.51
C SER A 152 -41.13 2.95 -30.86
N ASN A 153 -40.81 2.00 -29.98
CA ASN A 153 -39.59 1.20 -30.07
C ASN A 153 -39.76 -0.24 -29.55
N CYS A 154 -40.93 -0.85 -29.80
CA CYS A 154 -41.24 -2.18 -29.30
C CYS A 154 -40.37 -3.25 -29.98
N GLY A 155 -39.48 -3.88 -29.22
CA GLY A 155 -38.65 -5.00 -29.69
C GLY A 155 -39.47 -6.16 -30.28
N PRO A 156 -40.44 -6.73 -29.52
CA PRO A 156 -41.27 -7.84 -29.99
C PRO A 156 -42.01 -7.59 -31.32
N CYS A 157 -42.74 -6.47 -31.46
CA CYS A 157 -43.41 -6.11 -32.72
C CYS A 157 -42.47 -6.04 -33.93
N ARG A 158 -41.20 -5.67 -33.73
CA ARG A 158 -40.22 -5.63 -34.83
C ARG A 158 -39.74 -7.01 -35.20
N SER A 159 -39.45 -7.85 -34.22
CA SER A 159 -39.09 -9.25 -34.46
C SER A 159 -40.21 -9.99 -35.18
N GLU A 160 -41.47 -9.75 -34.83
CA GLU A 160 -42.64 -10.31 -35.51
C GLU A 160 -42.74 -9.84 -36.97
N ARG A 161 -42.49 -8.55 -37.27
CA ARG A 161 -42.47 -8.06 -38.66
C ARG A 161 -41.36 -8.69 -39.50
N LEU A 162 -40.21 -8.97 -38.89
CA LEU A 162 -39.09 -9.63 -39.58
C LEU A 162 -39.36 -11.13 -39.78
N GLY A 163 -40.11 -11.77 -38.87
CA GLY A 163 -40.50 -13.17 -38.95
C GLY A 163 -41.65 -13.48 -39.91
N VAL A 164 -42.37 -12.47 -40.43
CA VAL A 164 -43.46 -12.64 -41.42
C VAL A 164 -42.93 -12.60 -42.88
N LEU A 165 -41.64 -12.33 -43.07
CA LEU A 165 -40.96 -12.36 -44.37
C LEU A 165 -40.18 -13.67 -44.64
N ALA A 166 -40.51 -14.74 -43.90
CA ALA A 166 -39.98 -16.09 -44.10
C ALA A 166 -41.09 -17.06 -44.54
#